data_AF-A0A7S4MDT5-F1
#
_entry.id   AF-A0A7S4MDT5-F1
#
_cell.length_a   1.000
_cell.length_b   1.000
_cell.length_c   1.000
_cell.angle_alpha   90.00
_cell.angle_beta   90.00
_cell.angle_gamma   90.00
#
_symmetry.space_group_name_H-M   'P 1'
#
loop_
_entity.id
_entity.type
_entity.pdbx_description
1 polymer ?
#
loop_
_entity_poly.entity_id
_entity_poly.type
_entity_poly.pdbx_seq_one_letter_code
_entity_poly.pdbx_strand_id
1 'polypeptide(L)'
;CFNLSVRGHGDCVRHMLSYTLPTLVLGGGGYTMRNVARCWTYETAVVLGEELPDELPYNEYYEYYGPDFNLHYATNPSMENLNTRQYLDTIKQQVMENLRMLQGAPSVA
;
A
#
# COMPACT_ATOMS: atom_id res chain seq x y z
N CYS A 1 3.04 4.26 -14.82
CA CYS A 1 2.14 3.31 -14.12
C CYS A 1 2.96 2.47 -13.14
N PHE A 2 2.36 1.95 -12.07
CA PHE A 2 3.04 1.18 -11.02
C PHE A 2 2.78 -0.33 -11.11
N ASN A 3 3.59 -1.09 -10.38
CA ASN A 3 3.54 -2.55 -10.30
C ASN A 3 3.53 -3.04 -8.83
N LEU A 4 2.66 -2.45 -8.00
CA LEU A 4 2.56 -2.76 -6.57
C LEU A 4 1.63 -3.96 -6.31
N SER A 5 2.02 -4.83 -5.39
CA SER A 5 1.17 -5.89 -4.84
C SER A 5 0.31 -5.35 -3.68
N VAL A 6 -0.74 -6.09 -3.33
CA VAL A 6 -1.56 -5.80 -2.14
C VAL A 6 -0.71 -5.74 -0.87
N ARG A 7 0.24 -6.67 -0.72
CA ARG A 7 1.16 -6.71 0.44
C ARG A 7 2.06 -5.48 0.48
N GLY A 8 2.71 -5.14 -0.65
CA GLY A 8 3.59 -3.98 -0.72
C GLY A 8 2.85 -2.66 -0.49
N HIS A 9 1.58 -2.56 -0.86
CA HIS A 9 0.75 -1.40 -0.54
C HIS A 9 0.40 -1.36 0.96
N GLY A 10 -0.02 -2.49 1.54
CA GLY A 10 -0.29 -2.61 2.98
C GLY A 10 0.93 -2.39 3.88
N ASP A 11 2.15 -2.61 3.38
CA ASP A 11 3.38 -2.29 4.11
C ASP A 11 3.50 -0.80 4.41
N CYS A 12 3.02 0.08 3.52
CA CYS A 12 2.95 1.52 3.77
C CYS A 12 2.01 1.83 4.95
N VAL A 13 0.84 1.18 5.01
CA VAL A 13 -0.12 1.32 6.12
C VAL A 13 0.52 0.84 7.42
N ARG A 14 1.15 -0.35 7.42
CA ARG A 14 1.85 -0.89 8.60
C ARG A 14 2.96 0.04 9.07
N HIS A 15 3.72 0.63 8.15
CA HIS A 15 4.76 1.60 8.49
C HIS A 15 4.18 2.84 9.17
N MET A 16 3.07 3.39 8.64
CA MET A 16 2.42 4.56 9.25
C MET A 16 1.85 4.25 10.65
N LEU A 17 1.25 3.08 10.83
CA LEU A 17 0.71 2.66 12.14
C LEU A 17 1.82 2.42 13.18
N SER A 18 3.04 2.08 12.74
CA SER A 18 4.18 1.88 13.66
C SER A 18 4.60 3.14 14.42
N TYR A 19 4.20 4.35 13.96
CA TYR A 19 4.42 5.59 14.69
C TYR A 19 3.50 5.77 15.91
N THR A 20 2.50 4.90 16.09
CA THR A 20 1.59 4.90 17.26
C THR A 20 0.84 6.22 17.50
N LEU A 21 0.58 6.98 16.43
CA LEU A 21 -0.20 8.21 16.47
C LEU A 21 -1.68 7.93 16.10
N PRO A 22 -2.63 8.74 16.62
CA PRO A 22 -4.02 8.71 16.13
C PRO A 22 -4.04 8.87 14.61
N THR A 23 -4.48 7.83 13.90
CA THR A 23 -4.37 7.74 12.44
C THR A 23 -5.77 7.63 11.82
N LEU A 24 -6.07 8.52 10.88
CA LEU A 24 -7.25 8.42 10.03
C LEU A 24 -6.85 7.77 8.70
N VAL A 25 -7.40 6.59 8.41
CA VAL A 25 -7.15 5.86 7.15
C VAL A 25 -8.30 6.16 6.18
N LEU A 26 -7.97 6.66 5.00
CA LEU A 26 -8.91 7.03 3.95
C LEU A 26 -8.61 6.26 2.67
N GLY A 27 -9.65 6.03 1.86
CA GLY A 27 -9.50 5.50 0.51
C GLY A 27 -9.01 6.54 -0.49
N GLY A 28 -9.38 6.37 -1.75
CA GLY A 28 -8.99 7.26 -2.84
C GLY A 28 -9.28 6.65 -4.20
N GLY A 29 -8.44 6.97 -5.18
CA GLY A 29 -8.54 6.39 -6.52
C GLY A 29 -8.18 4.90 -6.56
N GLY A 30 -8.69 4.21 -7.57
CA GLY A 30 -8.46 2.79 -7.81
C GLY A 30 -9.42 2.30 -8.89
N TYR A 31 -8.89 1.93 -10.05
CA TYR A 31 -9.70 1.81 -11.27
C TYR A 31 -9.88 0.37 -11.77
N THR A 32 -9.26 -0.59 -11.09
CA THR A 32 -9.55 -2.01 -11.23
C THR A 32 -10.32 -2.46 -9.99
N MET A 33 -11.65 -2.35 -10.02
CA MET A 33 -12.52 -2.48 -8.83
C MET A 33 -12.24 -3.72 -7.97
N ARG A 34 -12.07 -4.90 -8.57
CA ARG A 34 -11.73 -6.14 -7.84
C ARG A 34 -10.41 -6.05 -7.04
N ASN A 35 -9.44 -5.29 -7.53
CA ASN A 35 -8.16 -5.09 -6.84
C ASN A 35 -8.30 -4.04 -5.73
N VAL A 36 -9.17 -3.05 -5.92
CA VAL A 36 -9.49 -2.06 -4.87
C VAL A 36 -10.11 -2.75 -3.66
N ALA A 37 -11.12 -3.59 -3.90
CA ALA A 37 -11.78 -4.35 -2.83
C ALA A 37 -10.79 -5.25 -2.06
N ARG A 38 -9.90 -5.94 -2.78
CA ARG A 38 -8.81 -6.75 -2.18
C ARG A 38 -7.84 -5.90 -1.35
N CYS A 39 -7.39 -4.77 -1.91
CA CYS A 39 -6.43 -3.88 -1.25
C CYS A 39 -7.00 -3.33 0.06
N TRP A 40 -8.19 -2.74 0.03
CA TRP A 40 -8.79 -2.14 1.22
C TRP A 40 -9.21 -3.18 2.25
N THR A 41 -9.66 -4.37 1.83
CA THR A 41 -9.91 -5.51 2.74
C THR A 41 -8.62 -5.90 3.47
N TYR A 42 -7.51 -6.06 2.75
CA TYR A 42 -6.22 -6.40 3.36
C TYR A 42 -5.70 -5.28 4.27
N GLU A 43 -5.78 -4.03 3.84
CA GLU A 43 -5.34 -2.88 4.65
C GLU A 43 -6.17 -2.71 5.93
N THR A 44 -7.47 -3.03 5.88
CA THR A 44 -8.30 -3.09 7.09
C THR A 44 -7.80 -4.13 8.07
N ALA A 45 -7.41 -5.33 7.60
CA ALA A 45 -6.81 -6.34 8.47
C ALA A 45 -5.46 -5.88 9.03
N VAL A 46 -4.64 -5.18 8.24
CA VAL A 46 -3.38 -4.56 8.72
C VAL A 46 -3.66 -3.54 9.82
N VAL A 47 -4.71 -2.70 9.69
CA VAL A 47 -5.12 -1.74 10.73
C VAL A 47 -5.58 -2.44 12.01
N LEU A 48 -6.28 -3.56 11.88
CA LEU A 48 -6.73 -4.36 13.02
C LEU A 48 -5.63 -5.23 13.64
N GLY A 49 -4.48 -5.38 12.98
CA GLY A 49 -3.41 -6.29 13.39
C GLY A 49 -3.75 -7.77 13.18
N GLU A 50 -4.67 -8.06 12.25
CA GLU A 50 -5.17 -9.40 11.96
C GLU A 50 -4.55 -9.98 10.68
N GLU A 51 -4.34 -11.29 10.68
CA GLU A 51 -3.93 -12.03 9.48
C GLU A 51 -5.15 -12.65 8.80
N LEU A 52 -5.28 -12.45 7.50
CA LEU A 52 -6.34 -13.04 6.69
C LEU A 52 -5.82 -14.24 5.89
N PRO A 53 -6.65 -15.28 5.68
CA PRO A 53 -6.36 -16.29 4.67
C PRO A 53 -6.32 -15.65 3.27
N ASP A 54 -5.54 -16.23 2.38
CA ASP A 54 -5.48 -15.75 1.00
C ASP A 54 -6.72 -16.14 0.18
N GLU A 55 -7.36 -17.27 0.52
CA GLU A 55 -8.61 -17.68 -0.13
C GLU A 55 -9.75 -16.73 0.26
N LEU A 56 -10.46 -16.18 -0.74
CA LEU A 56 -11.58 -15.29 -0.47
C LEU A 56 -12.80 -16.07 0.03
N PRO A 57 -13.51 -15.56 1.05
CA PRO A 57 -14.78 -16.13 1.43
C PRO A 57 -15.84 -15.88 0.35
N TYR A 58 -16.79 -16.82 0.22
CA TYR A 58 -17.94 -16.63 -0.65
C TYR A 58 -18.73 -15.38 -0.27
N ASN A 59 -19.14 -14.61 -1.27
CA ASN A 59 -19.93 -13.40 -1.14
C ASN A 59 -20.74 -13.16 -2.43
N GLU A 60 -21.66 -12.19 -2.41
CA GLU A 60 -22.54 -11.88 -3.55
C GLU A 60 -21.77 -11.47 -4.83
N TYR A 61 -20.52 -10.99 -4.67
CA TYR A 61 -19.65 -10.56 -5.76
C TYR A 61 -18.52 -11.56 -6.06
N TYR A 62 -18.60 -12.79 -5.56
CA TYR A 62 -17.49 -13.76 -5.60
C TYR A 62 -16.94 -13.99 -7.01
N GLU A 63 -17.80 -14.03 -8.03
CA GLU A 63 -17.43 -14.24 -9.43
C GLU A 63 -16.53 -13.15 -10.01
N TYR A 64 -16.55 -11.92 -9.46
CA TYR A 64 -15.68 -10.82 -9.90
C TYR A 64 -14.20 -11.07 -9.60
N TYR A 65 -13.90 -12.02 -8.71
CA TYR A 65 -12.56 -12.32 -8.24
C TYR A 65 -11.90 -13.51 -8.96
N GLY A 66 -12.60 -14.14 -9.90
CA GLY A 66 -12.05 -15.20 -10.74
C GLY A 66 -10.88 -14.73 -11.62
N PRO A 67 -10.04 -15.67 -12.10
CA PRO A 67 -10.16 -17.12 -11.90
C PRO A 67 -9.57 -17.63 -10.58
N ASP A 68 -8.75 -16.82 -9.90
CA ASP A 68 -7.94 -17.30 -8.78
C ASP A 68 -8.65 -17.26 -7.44
N PHE A 69 -9.66 -16.39 -7.28
CA PHE A 69 -10.44 -16.21 -6.05
C PHE A 69 -9.61 -15.95 -4.78
N ASN A 70 -8.38 -15.44 -4.94
CA ASN A 70 -7.49 -15.09 -3.84
C ASN A 70 -7.53 -13.59 -3.52
N LEU A 71 -7.12 -13.22 -2.30
CA LEU A 71 -6.98 -11.86 -1.80
C LEU A 71 -5.76 -11.19 -2.42
N HIS A 72 -4.64 -11.90 -2.49
CA HIS A 72 -3.42 -11.41 -3.11
C HIS A 72 -3.37 -11.77 -4.60
N TYR A 73 -3.16 -10.75 -5.44
CA TYR A 73 -2.93 -10.92 -6.86
C TYR A 73 -1.44 -10.79 -7.20
N ALA A 74 -1.02 -11.48 -8.26
CA ALA A 74 0.33 -11.36 -8.79
C ALA A 74 0.54 -10.00 -9.49
N THR A 75 1.70 -9.40 -9.25
CA THR A 75 2.20 -8.25 -10.03
C THR A 75 2.61 -8.68 -11.42
N ASN A 76 2.70 -7.76 -12.38
CA ASN A 76 3.13 -8.08 -13.74
C ASN A 76 4.66 -8.22 -13.81
N PRO A 77 5.23 -9.43 -13.96
CA PRO A 77 6.68 -9.62 -13.95
C PRO A 77 7.36 -9.06 -15.19
N SER A 78 6.63 -8.87 -16.29
CA SER A 78 7.16 -8.33 -17.56
C SER A 78 7.16 -6.80 -17.60
N MET A 79 6.59 -6.14 -16.59
CA MET A 79 6.59 -4.69 -16.51
C MET A 79 7.96 -4.19 -16.04
N GLU A 80 8.68 -3.53 -16.95
CA GLU A 80 9.97 -2.93 -16.64
C GLU A 80 9.82 -1.81 -15.60
N ASN A 81 10.68 -1.84 -14.57
CA ASN A 81 10.78 -0.76 -13.61
C ASN A 81 11.72 0.33 -14.15
N LEU A 82 11.12 1.40 -14.68
CA LEU A 82 11.86 2.56 -15.20
C LEU A 82 12.47 3.46 -14.11
N ASN A 83 12.22 3.17 -12.83
CA ASN A 83 12.80 3.90 -11.71
C ASN A 83 14.18 3.32 -11.39
N THR A 84 15.20 3.79 -12.12
CA THR A 84 16.58 3.36 -11.87
C THR A 84 17.03 3.75 -10.45
N ARG A 85 18.02 3.04 -9.92
CA ARG A 85 18.54 3.33 -8.58
C ARG A 85 19.06 4.76 -8.45
N GLN A 86 19.80 5.22 -9.47
CA GLN A 86 20.33 6.58 -9.52
C GLN A 86 19.20 7.63 -9.48
N TYR A 87 18.14 7.43 -10.28
CA TYR A 87 16.98 8.32 -10.28
C TYR A 87 16.32 8.41 -8.90
N LEU A 88 16.09 7.27 -8.25
CA LEU A 88 15.50 7.22 -6.91
C LEU A 88 16.39 7.89 -5.85
N ASP A 89 17.70 7.65 -5.89
CA ASP A 89 18.65 8.24 -4.93
C ASP A 89 18.74 9.77 -5.11
N THR A 90 18.71 10.28 -6.35
CA THR A 90 18.66 11.73 -6.62
C THR A 90 17.39 12.37 -6.06
N ILE A 91 16.21 11.78 -6.30
CA ILE A 91 14.96 12.32 -5.75
C ILE A 91 14.96 12.25 -4.22
N LYS A 92 15.42 11.13 -3.64
CA LYS A 92 15.52 10.98 -2.19
C LYS A 92 16.40 12.07 -1.58
N GLN A 93 17.56 12.35 -2.16
CA GLN A 93 18.43 13.43 -1.68
C GLN A 93 17.73 14.79 -1.71
N GLN A 94 17.05 15.12 -2.80
CA GLN A 94 16.31 16.39 -2.91
C GLN A 94 15.19 16.51 -1.87
N VAL A 95 14.40 15.45 -1.66
CA VAL A 95 13.33 15.43 -0.65
C VAL A 95 13.92 15.61 0.75
N MET A 96 15.01 14.93 1.08
CA MET A 96 15.66 15.05 2.38
C MET A 96 16.22 16.45 2.62
N GLU A 97 16.78 17.11 1.59
CA GLU A 97 17.25 18.49 1.72
C GLU A 97 16.10 19.47 1.95
N ASN A 98 14.99 19.29 1.23
CA ASN A 98 13.78 20.09 1.46
C ASN A 98 13.24 19.91 2.89
N LEU A 99 13.24 18.67 3.42
CA LEU A 99 12.79 18.39 4.79
C LEU A 99 13.69 19.03 5.85
N ARG A 100 15.00 19.19 5.60
CA ARG A 100 15.93 19.88 6.53
C ARG A 100 15.62 21.37 6.69
N MET A 101 15.01 21.98 5.67
CA MET A 101 14.62 23.38 5.70
C MET A 101 13.39 23.65 6.57
N LEU A 102 12.62 22.60 6.91
CA LEU A 102 11.59 22.71 7.91
C LEU A 102 12.28 22.93 9.26
N GLN A 103 12.01 24.09 9.89
CA GLN A 103 12.35 24.25 11.30
C GLN A 103 11.70 23.09 12.04
N GLY A 104 12.53 22.23 12.65
CA GLY A 104 12.02 21.09 13.41
C GLY A 104 10.91 21.60 14.31
N ALA A 105 9.73 20.98 14.23
CA ALA A 105 8.76 21.15 15.29
C ALA A 105 9.54 20.87 16.58
N PRO A 106 9.64 21.83 17.53
CA PRO A 106 10.27 21.55 18.80
C PRO A 106 9.58 20.30 19.32
N SER A 107 10.42 19.33 19.69
CA SER A 107 10.06 18.01 20.21
C SER A 107 8.62 17.92 20.69
N VAL A 108 7.92 16.88 20.23
CA VAL A 108 6.87 16.25 21.04
C VAL A 108 7.39 16.19 22.47
N ALA A 109 6.78 16.99 23.35
CA ALA A 109 7.02 16.96 24.79
C ALA A 109 6.22 15.82 25.40
#